data_AF-L9YSC9-F1
#
_entry.id   AF-L9YSC9-F1
#
_cell.length_a   1.000
_cell.length_b   1.000
_cell.length_c   1.000
_cell.angle_alpha   90.00
_cell.angle_beta   90.00
_cell.angle_gamma   90.00
#
_symmetry.space_group_name_H-M   'P 1'
#
loop_
_entity.id
_entity.type
_entity.pdbx_description
1 polymer ?
#
loop_
_entity_poly.entity_id
_entity_poly.type
_entity_poly.pdbx_seq_one_letter_code
_entity_poly.pdbx_strand_id
1 'polypeptide(L)' 'MANDSAIHDRLSRVEEIIEQLDADDCDLEEGTRLHDEGQELLAEVREILDEGSGDVVEIE' A
#
# COMPACT_ATOMS: atom_id res chain seq x y z
N MET A 1 9.34 -12.60 -6.63
CA MET A 1 9.79 -13.00 -5.27
C MET A 1 10.05 -11.81 -4.36
N ALA A 2 11.04 -10.94 -4.64
CA ALA A 2 11.30 -9.76 -3.78
C ALA A 2 10.12 -8.75 -3.80
N ASN A 3 9.58 -8.47 -4.99
CA ASN A 3 8.42 -7.59 -5.14
C ASN A 3 7.15 -8.17 -4.49
N ASP A 4 6.97 -9.50 -4.52
CA ASP A 4 5.81 -10.16 -3.89
C ASP A 4 5.83 -10.01 -2.36
N SER A 5 7.03 -10.14 -1.74
CA SER A 5 7.20 -9.89 -0.31
C SER A 5 6.95 -8.43 0.03
N ALA A 6 7.49 -7.50 -0.77
CA ALA A 6 7.34 -6.07 -0.58
C ALA A 6 5.88 -5.59 -0.71
N ILE A 7 5.11 -6.18 -1.62
CA ILE A 7 3.67 -5.95 -1.76
C ILE A 7 2.92 -6.52 -0.55
N HIS A 8 3.26 -7.75 -0.15
CA HIS A 8 2.61 -8.40 1.00
C HIS A 8 2.82 -7.59 2.29
N ASP A 9 4.05 -7.16 2.58
CA ASP A 9 4.37 -6.39 3.79
C ASP A 9 3.57 -5.07 3.84
N ARG A 10 3.42 -4.39 2.70
CA ARG A 10 2.62 -3.15 2.59
C ARG A 10 1.13 -3.40 2.78
N LEU A 11 0.60 -4.47 2.18
CA LEU A 11 -0.81 -4.83 2.33
C LEU A 11 -1.13 -5.24 3.77
N SER A 12 -0.26 -6.02 4.43
CA SER A 12 -0.40 -6.37 5.84
C SER A 12 -0.46 -5.12 6.72
N ARG A 13 0.38 -4.11 6.44
CA ARG A 13 0.33 -2.84 7.16
C ARG A 13 -0.98 -2.06 6.91
N VAL A 14 -1.48 -2.05 5.68
CA VAL A 14 -2.78 -1.43 5.36
C VAL A 14 -3.92 -2.13 6.12
N GLU A 15 -3.89 -3.46 6.24
CA GLU A 15 -4.88 -4.22 7.02
C GLU A 15 -4.85 -3.83 8.49
N GLU A 16 -3.66 -3.73 9.11
CA GLU A 16 -3.51 -3.26 10.50
C GLU A 16 -4.05 -1.84 10.71
N ILE A 17 -3.86 -0.95 9.72
CA ILE A 17 -4.39 0.41 9.75
C ILE A 17 -5.93 0.38 9.74
N ILE A 18 -6.53 -0.42 8.86
CA ILE A 18 -7.99 -0.56 8.78
C ILE A 18 -8.54 -1.10 10.10
N GLU A 19 -7.92 -2.13 10.68
CA GLU A 19 -8.36 -2.69 11.97
C GLU A 19 -8.32 -1.66 13.11
N GLN A 20 -7.27 -0.81 13.16
CA GLN A 20 -7.18 0.28 14.15
C GLN A 20 -8.26 1.34 13.96
N LEU A 21 -8.52 1.74 12.72
CA LEU A 21 -9.56 2.73 12.39
C LEU A 21 -10.97 2.18 12.68
N ASP A 22 -11.24 0.91 12.35
CA ASP A 22 -12.52 0.26 12.60
C ASP A 22 -12.78 0.02 14.09
N ALA A 23 -11.71 -0.14 14.88
CA ALA A 23 -11.80 -0.24 16.33
C ALA A 23 -12.13 1.10 17.02
N ASP A 24 -12.06 2.23 16.30
CA ASP A 24 -12.21 3.59 16.83
C ASP A 24 -11.23 3.85 18.01
N ASP A 25 -10.07 3.18 18.00
CA ASP A 25 -9.04 3.24 19.06
C ASP A 25 -7.99 4.33 18.79
N CYS A 26 -8.39 5.37 18.05
CA CYS A 26 -7.56 6.51 17.69
C CYS A 26 -8.39 7.80 17.71
N ASP A 27 -7.75 8.93 18.02
CA ASP A 27 -8.39 10.22 17.84
C ASP A 27 -8.38 10.68 16.38
N LEU A 28 -9.00 11.82 16.09
CA LEU A 28 -9.11 12.33 14.72
C LEU A 28 -7.73 12.64 14.09
N GLU A 29 -6.76 13.11 14.88
CA GLU A 29 -5.43 13.45 14.37
C GLU A 29 -4.67 12.17 14.00
N GLU A 30 -4.69 11.18 14.90
CA GLU A 30 -4.10 9.88 14.66
C GLU A 30 -4.79 9.13 13.53
N GLY A 31 -6.13 9.14 13.48
CA GLY A 31 -6.91 8.56 12.40
C GLY A 31 -6.62 9.18 11.04
N THR A 32 -6.40 10.51 10.99
CA THR A 32 -6.00 11.21 9.76
C THR A 32 -4.60 10.75 9.31
N ARG A 33 -3.66 10.65 10.24
CA ARG A 33 -2.29 10.18 9.96
C ARG A 33 -2.27 8.74 9.45
N LEU A 34 -3.04 7.85 10.09
CA LEU A 34 -3.18 6.45 9.69
C LEU A 34 -3.82 6.34 8.31
N HIS A 35 -4.85 7.14 8.03
CA HIS A 35 -5.45 7.20 6.70
C HIS A 35 -4.45 7.63 5.63
N ASP A 36 -3.67 8.69 5.88
CA ASP A 36 -2.66 9.18 4.94
C ASP A 36 -1.56 8.14 4.69
N GLU A 37 -1.08 7.47 5.74
CA GLU A 37 -0.13 6.34 5.64
C GLU A 37 -0.71 5.21 4.77
N GLY A 38 -1.97 4.84 4.99
CA GLY A 38 -2.64 3.81 4.20
C GLY A 38 -2.75 4.18 2.72
N GLN A 39 -3.03 5.45 2.40
CA GLN A 39 -3.09 5.93 1.02
C GLN A 39 -1.71 5.88 0.34
N GLU A 40 -0.65 6.25 1.03
CA GLU A 40 0.73 6.17 0.52
C GLU A 40 1.13 4.72 0.22
N LEU A 41 0.88 3.80 1.15
CA LEU A 41 1.18 2.37 0.96
C LEU A 41 0.42 1.79 -0.24
N LEU A 42 -0.85 2.15 -0.42
CA LEU A 42 -1.64 1.71 -1.57
C LEU A 42 -1.12 2.30 -2.89
N ALA A 43 -0.62 3.53 -2.89
CA ALA A 43 0.01 4.13 -4.06
C ALA A 43 1.30 3.38 -4.44
N GLU A 44 2.15 3.06 -3.46
CA GLU A 44 3.37 2.28 -3.69
C GLU A 44 3.06 0.87 -4.23
N VAL A 45 2.07 0.18 -3.67
CA VAL A 45 1.65 -1.14 -4.18
C VAL A 45 1.18 -1.03 -5.63
N ARG A 46 0.43 0.02 -5.99
CA ARG A 46 0.00 0.25 -7.37
C ARG A 46 1.18 0.51 -8.29
N GLU A 47 2.17 1.29 -7.87
CA GLU A 47 3.38 1.55 -8.67
C GLU A 47 4.15 0.26 -8.97
N ILE A 48 4.34 -0.61 -7.96
CA ILE A 48 5.03 -1.91 -8.13
C ILE A 48 4.24 -2.84 -9.06
N LEU A 49 2.90 -2.83 -8.97
CA LEU A 49 2.04 -3.63 -9.83
C LEU A 49 1.99 -3.09 -11.27
N ASP A 50 2.00 -1.77 -11.44
CA ASP A 50 2.05 -1.10 -12.75
C ASP A 50 3.41 -1.29 -13.44
N GLU A 51 4.51 -1.43 -12.69
CA GLU A 51 5.81 -1.90 -13.22
C GLU A 51 5.68 -3.26 -13.95
N GLY A 52 4.68 -4.06 -13.58
CA GLY A 52 4.33 -5.33 -14.22
C GLY A 52 3.47 -5.22 -15.48
N SER A 53 2.96 -4.04 -15.85
CA SER A 53 2.17 -3.84 -17.08
C SER A 53 2.99 -3.95 -18.37
N GLY A 54 4.32 -4.11 -18.26
CA GLY A 54 5.20 -4.53 -19.36
C GLY A 54 5.22 -3.58 -20.54
N ASP A 55 6.20 -2.67 -20.57
CA ASP A 55 6.56 -1.99 -21.82
C ASP A 55 7.00 -3.04 -22.86
N VAL A 56 6.20 -3.20 -23.92
CA VAL A 56 6.60 -3.94 -25.12
C VAL A 56 7.58 -3.06 -25.88
N VAL A 57 8.87 -3.28 -25.69
CA VAL A 57 9.92 -2.66 -26.50
C VAL A 57 10.19 -3.49 -27.75
N GLU A 58 10.05 -2.87 -28.93
CA GLU A 58 10.53 -3.43 -30.18
C GLU A 58 12.07 -3.44 -30.13
N ILE A 59 12.69 -4.61 -30.33
CA ILE A 59 14.15 -4.72 -30.43
C ILE A 59 14.50 -4.61 -31.92
N GLU A 60 15.23 -3.56 -32.30
CA GLU A 60 15.83 -3.35 -33.63
C GLU A 60 17.05 -4.25 -33.89
#